data_AF-A0A3S3NAI9-F1
#
_entry.id   AF-A0A3S3NAI9-F1
#
_cell.length_a   1.000
_cell.length_b   1.000
_cell.length_c   1.000
_cell.angle_alpha   90.00
_cell.angle_beta   90.00
_cell.angle_gamma   90.00
#
_symmetry.space_group_name_H-M   'P 1'
#
loop_
_entity.id
_entity.type
_entity.pdbx_description
1 polymer ?
#
loop_
_entity_poly.entity_id
_entity_poly.type
_entity_poly.pdbx_seq_one_letter_code
_entity_poly.pdbx_strand_id
1 'polypeptide(L)'
;MKNTAKEMYSIVTSWLEEHHRMRLSSNVEGRKDFIHVMLSTLEGVKFSEFDQDTVFKRFPLTLIVAGTESTSVTMAWAVALLLNNPDVLKESPT
;
A
#
# COMPACT_ATOMS: atom_id res chain seq x y z
N MET A 1 2.95 -12.73 -13.72
CA MET A 1 3.30 -11.55 -12.91
C MET A 1 3.22 -10.22 -13.68
N LYS A 2 3.60 -10.13 -14.97
CA LYS A 2 3.51 -8.86 -15.74
C LYS A 2 2.10 -8.26 -15.78
N ASN A 3 1.06 -9.07 -15.99
CA ASN A 3 -0.33 -8.60 -15.98
C ASN A 3 -0.76 -8.11 -14.59
N THR A 4 -0.43 -8.87 -13.53
CA THR A 4 -0.71 -8.49 -12.14
C THR A 4 -0.10 -7.15 -11.78
N ALA A 5 1.16 -6.91 -12.13
CA ALA A 5 1.81 -5.62 -11.89
C ALA A 5 1.10 -4.46 -12.62
N LYS A 6 0.62 -4.71 -13.86
CA LYS A 6 -0.14 -3.72 -14.63
C LYS A 6 -1.49 -3.41 -13.98
N GLU A 7 -2.19 -4.44 -13.50
CA GLU A 7 -3.48 -4.28 -12.80
C GLU A 7 -3.29 -3.50 -11.49
N MET A 8 -2.31 -3.87 -10.66
CA MET A 8 -2.01 -3.15 -9.42
C MET A 8 -1.64 -1.68 -9.69
N TYR A 9 -0.82 -1.43 -10.72
CA TYR A 9 -0.49 -0.07 -11.12
C TYR A 9 -1.72 0.72 -11.56
N SER A 10 -2.62 0.10 -12.32
CA SER A 10 -3.90 0.72 -12.74
C SER A 10 -4.78 1.08 -11.55
N ILE A 11 -4.88 0.19 -10.56
CA ILE A 11 -5.67 0.43 -9.33
C ILE A 11 -5.10 1.61 -8.54
N VAL A 12 -3.80 1.62 -8.29
CA VAL A 12 -3.13 2.70 -7.55
C VAL A 12 -3.26 4.04 -8.27
N THR A 13 -3.10 4.04 -9.60
CA THR A 13 -3.21 5.27 -10.40
C THR A 13 -4.65 5.81 -10.38
N SER A 14 -5.66 4.96 -10.56
CA SER A 14 -7.07 5.37 -10.48
C SER A 14 -7.43 5.90 -9.09
N TRP A 15 -6.90 5.29 -8.03
CA TRP A 15 -7.09 5.77 -6.66
C TRP A 15 -6.44 7.15 -6.44
N LEU A 16 -5.25 7.38 -6.97
CA LEU A 16 -4.57 8.68 -6.92
C LEU A 16 -5.37 9.78 -7.66
N GLU A 17 -5.85 9.48 -8.86
CA GLU A 17 -6.67 10.40 -9.66
C GLU A 17 -7.96 10.79 -8.95
N GLU A 18 -8.61 9.83 -8.29
CA GLU A 18 -9.79 10.09 -7.46
C GLU A 18 -9.48 11.11 -6.35
N HIS A 19 -8.38 10.92 -5.63
CA HIS A 19 -7.96 11.85 -4.57
C HIS A 19 -7.63 13.24 -5.09
N HIS A 20 -7.02 13.37 -6.27
CA HIS A 20 -6.81 14.67 -6.91
C HIS A 20 -8.15 15.35 -7.23
N ARG A 21 -9.12 14.61 -7.77
CA ARG A 21 -10.45 15.14 -8.10
C ARG A 21 -11.20 15.60 -6.84
N MET A 22 -11.14 14.83 -5.75
CA MET A 22 -11.76 15.19 -4.47
C MET A 22 -11.15 16.46 -3.87
N ARG A 23 -9.83 16.68 -4.02
CA ARG A 23 -9.17 17.90 -3.56
C ARG A 23 -9.64 19.14 -4.32
N LEU A 24 -9.83 19.02 -5.64
CA LEU A 24 -10.29 20.13 -6.48
C LEU A 24 -11.75 20.50 -6.21
N SER A 25 -12.60 19.53 -5.85
CA SER A 25 -14.02 19.79 -5.59
C SER A 25 -14.31 20.40 -4.22
N SER A 26 -13.29 20.70 -3.40
CA SER A 26 -13.42 21.18 -2.00
C SER A 26 -14.31 20.29 -1.12
N ASN A 27 -14.53 19.04 -1.52
CA ASN A 27 -15.29 18.07 -0.74
C ASN A 27 -14.36 17.43 0.30
N VAL A 28 -14.02 18.21 1.34
CA VAL A 28 -13.04 17.86 2.39
C VAL A 28 -13.54 16.71 3.30
N GLU A 29 -14.78 16.26 3.13
CA GLU A 29 -15.31 15.04 3.78
C GLU A 29 -14.77 13.73 3.18
N GLY A 30 -13.97 13.78 2.12
CA GLY A 30 -13.24 12.63 1.62
C GLY A 30 -12.29 12.04 2.69
N ARG A 31 -12.23 10.70 2.78
CA ARG A 31 -11.34 9.98 3.70
C ARG A 31 -9.92 10.54 3.60
N LYS A 32 -9.39 11.05 4.70
CA LYS A 32 -7.97 11.41 4.86
C LYS A 32 -7.14 10.15 5.04
N ASP A 33 -6.95 9.42 3.95
CA ASP A 33 -6.11 8.24 3.93
C ASP A 33 -4.65 8.56 3.55
N PHE A 34 -3.87 7.51 3.36
CA PHE A 34 -2.47 7.59 2.99
C PHE A 34 -2.22 8.45 1.74
N ILE A 35 -3.04 8.32 0.68
CA ILE A 35 -2.86 9.10 -0.56
C ILE A 35 -3.10 10.57 -0.29
N HIS A 36 -4.13 10.89 0.52
CA HIS A 36 -4.39 12.26 0.92
C HIS A 36 -3.22 12.87 1.69
N VAL A 37 -2.66 12.15 2.67
CA VAL A 37 -1.52 12.63 3.48
C VAL A 37 -0.26 12.76 2.61
N MET A 38 0.02 11.77 1.77
CA MET A 38 1.16 11.78 0.84
C MET A 38 1.12 12.99 -0.09
N LEU A 39 -0.04 13.25 -0.72
CA LEU A 39 -0.23 14.40 -1.60
C LEU A 39 0.01 15.73 -0.87
N SER A 40 -0.50 15.90 0.35
CA SER A 40 -0.26 17.10 1.16
C SER A 40 1.20 17.27 1.57
N THR A 41 1.86 16.17 1.91
CA THR A 41 3.22 16.20 2.50
C THR A 41 4.27 16.48 1.43
N LEU A 42 4.06 15.98 0.22
CA LEU A 42 5.03 16.11 -0.88
C LEU A 42 4.63 17.21 -1.89
N GLU A 43 3.60 18.00 -1.58
CA GLU A 43 3.18 19.12 -2.42
C GLU A 43 4.29 20.16 -2.51
N GLY A 44 4.71 20.51 -3.73
CA GLY A 44 5.79 21.47 -3.97
C GLY A 44 7.21 20.95 -3.72
N VAL A 45 7.36 19.69 -3.29
CA VAL A 45 8.68 19.05 -3.16
C VAL A 45 9.23 18.75 -4.56
N LYS A 46 10.42 19.28 -4.85
CA LYS A 46 11.17 18.95 -6.07
C LYS A 46 12.04 17.73 -5.80
N PHE A 47 11.72 16.62 -6.43
CA PHE A 47 12.62 15.46 -6.46
C PHE A 47 13.72 15.72 -7.49
N SER A 48 14.98 15.48 -7.12
CA SER A 48 16.14 15.78 -7.98
C SER A 48 16.23 14.87 -9.21
N GLU A 49 15.71 13.65 -9.11
CA GLU A 49 15.88 12.58 -10.11
C GLU A 49 14.58 12.14 -10.78
N PHE A 50 13.43 12.53 -10.24
CA PHE A 50 12.13 12.06 -10.71
C PHE A 50 11.14 13.21 -10.79
N ASP A 51 10.21 13.14 -11.73
CA ASP A 51 9.08 14.05 -11.70
C ASP A 51 8.13 13.69 -10.56
N GLN A 52 7.46 14.70 -10.01
CA GLN A 52 6.58 14.57 -8.86
C GLN A 52 5.40 13.61 -9.13
N ASP A 53 4.91 13.55 -10.38
CA ASP A 53 3.82 12.66 -10.80
C ASP A 53 4.24 11.19 -10.79
N THR A 54 5.44 10.89 -11.28
CA THR A 54 6.05 9.55 -11.23
C THR A 54 6.24 9.09 -9.78
N VAL A 55 6.71 9.96 -8.89
CA VAL A 55 6.85 9.62 -7.47
C VAL A 55 5.48 9.33 -6.86
N PHE A 56 4.47 10.16 -7.10
CA PHE A 56 3.14 9.95 -6.56
C PHE A 56 2.46 8.67 -7.06
N LYS A 57 2.70 8.27 -8.30
CA LYS A 57 2.15 7.02 -8.85
C LYS A 57 2.88 5.78 -8.35
N ARG A 58 4.20 5.85 -8.17
CA ARG A 58 5.02 4.67 -7.83
C ARG A 58 5.17 4.42 -6.34
N PHE A 59 5.19 5.47 -5.52
CA PHE A 59 5.44 5.34 -4.09
C PHE A 59 4.39 4.49 -3.35
N PRO A 60 3.06 4.69 -3.55
CA PRO A 60 2.06 3.86 -2.89
C PRO A 60 2.15 2.39 -3.30
N LEU A 61 2.39 2.13 -4.59
CA LEU A 61 2.56 0.78 -5.10
C LEU A 61 3.76 0.08 -4.46
N THR A 62 4.89 0.79 -4.36
CA THR A 62 6.11 0.26 -3.73
C THR A 62 5.87 -0.12 -2.27
N LEU A 63 5.17 0.73 -1.53
CA LEU A 63 4.82 0.48 -0.13
C LEU A 63 3.94 -0.77 0.03
N ILE A 64 2.90 -0.90 -0.79
CA ILE A 64 1.98 -2.04 -0.76
C ILE A 64 2.73 -3.35 -1.07
N VAL A 65 3.57 -3.35 -2.11
CA VAL A 65 4.31 -4.55 -2.51
C VAL A 65 5.29 -4.97 -1.42
N ALA A 66 6.09 -4.04 -0.88
CA ALA A 66 7.06 -4.33 0.18
C ALA A 66 6.41 -4.90 1.45
N GLY A 67 5.25 -4.35 1.84
CA GLY A 67 4.49 -4.86 2.98
C GLY A 67 3.85 -6.23 2.71
N THR A 68 3.34 -6.46 1.51
CA THR A 68 2.63 -7.70 1.18
C THR A 68 3.56 -8.91 1.11
N GLU A 69 4.73 -8.77 0.46
CA GLU A 69 5.67 -9.88 0.29
C GLU A 69 6.20 -10.37 1.64
N SER A 70 6.70 -9.45 2.47
CA SER A 70 7.27 -9.76 3.78
C SER A 70 6.25 -10.35 4.75
N THR A 71 5.03 -9.80 4.81
CA THR A 71 3.96 -10.31 5.67
C THR A 71 3.46 -11.68 5.21
N SER A 72 3.34 -11.91 3.90
CA SER A 72 2.93 -13.21 3.35
C SER A 72 3.92 -14.31 3.72
N VAL A 73 5.22 -14.04 3.55
CA VAL A 73 6.28 -14.98 3.95
C VAL A 73 6.25 -15.23 5.46
N THR A 74 6.15 -14.17 6.26
CA THR A 74 6.09 -14.28 7.72
C THR A 74 4.89 -15.12 8.17
N MET A 75 3.71 -14.90 7.58
CA MET A 75 2.50 -15.64 7.92
C MET A 75 2.58 -17.11 7.48
N ALA A 76 3.19 -17.39 6.33
CA ALA A 76 3.45 -18.76 5.88
C ALA A 76 4.36 -19.51 6.88
N TRP A 77 5.44 -18.87 7.35
CA TRP A 77 6.30 -19.43 8.38
C TRP A 77 5.59 -19.61 9.71
N ALA A 78 4.80 -18.63 10.15
CA ALA A 78 4.03 -18.72 11.38
C ALA A 78 3.09 -19.94 11.35
N VAL A 79 2.35 -20.13 10.26
CA VAL A 79 1.47 -21.31 10.09
C VAL A 79 2.27 -22.60 10.03
N ALA A 80 3.38 -22.64 9.29
CA ALA A 80 4.24 -23.83 9.22
C ALA A 80 4.80 -24.23 10.60
N LEU A 81 5.24 -23.25 11.40
CA LEU A 81 5.74 -23.47 12.75
C LEU A 81 4.63 -23.94 13.70
N LEU A 82 3.42 -23.38 13.60
CA LEU A 82 2.28 -23.83 14.40
C LEU A 82 1.91 -25.28 14.09
N LEU A 83 1.84 -25.65 12.81
CA LEU A 83 1.53 -27.02 12.38
C LEU A 83 2.62 -28.02 12.81
N ASN A 84 3.89 -27.57 12.85
CA ASN A 84 5.01 -28.42 13.25
C ASN A 84 5.21 -28.51 14.78
N ASN A 85 4.49 -27.70 15.56
CA ASN A 85 4.56 -27.68 17.03
C ASN A 85 3.16 -27.81 17.64
N PRO A 86 2.52 -28.99 17.53
CA PRO A 86 1.11 -29.18 17.91
C PRO A 86 0.82 -28.94 19.39
N ASP A 87 1.84 -29.01 20.27
CA ASP A 87 1.66 -28.75 21.70
C ASP A 87 1.46 -27.26 21.99
N VAL A 88 2.03 -26.36 21.16
CA VAL A 88 1.79 -24.90 21.23
C VAL A 88 0.35 -24.55 20.85
N LEU A 89 -0.28 -25.33 19.97
CA LEU A 89 -1.69 -25.16 19.60
C LEU A 89 -2.66 -25.61 20.70
N LYS A 90 -2.26 -26.57 21.56
CA LYS A 90 -3.10 -27.11 22.65
C LYS A 90 -3.14 -26.21 23.88
N GLU A 91 -2.15 -25.35 24.07
CA GLU A 91 -2.09 -24.40 25.20
C GLU A 91 -2.93 -23.14 24.99
N SER A 92 -3.55 -22.95 23.81
CA SER A 92 -4.49 -21.84 23.60
C SER A 92 -5.75 -22.11 24.42
N PRO A 93 -6.06 -21.30 25.46
CA PRO A 93 -7.30 -21.45 26.21
C PRO A 93 -8.46 -21.19 25.24
N THR A 94 -9.50 -22.02 25.36
CA THR A 94 -10.80 -21.82 24.68
C THR A 94 -11.59 -20.71 25.33
#